data_AF-A0A060CGG5-F1
#
_entry.id   AF-A0A060CGG5-F1
#
_cell.length_a   1.000
_cell.length_b   1.000
_cell.length_c   1.000
_cell.angle_alpha   90.00
_cell.angle_beta   90.00
_cell.angle_gamma   90.00
#
_symmetry.space_group_name_H-M   'P 1'
#
loop_
_entity.id
_entity.type
_entity.pdbx_description
1 polymer ?
#
loop_
_entity_poly.entity_id
_entity_poly.type
_entity_poly.pdbx_seq_one_letter_code
_entity_poly.pdbx_strand_id
1 'polypeptide(L)' 'MIKSDRNQLEKKITLDVYLQRVLSASKTRQGREMMRKYQPQLARATARYGVPERYIVALWAMESHFGKIQGKEDVV' A
#
# COMPACT_ATOMS: atom_id res chain seq x y z
N MET A 1 -19.53 -4.12 -15.74
CA MET A 1 -18.73 -5.09 -14.95
C MET A 1 -18.31 -6.32 -15.77
N ILE A 2 -17.64 -6.22 -16.93
CA ILE A 2 -17.10 -7.42 -17.64
C ILE A 2 -15.90 -7.01 -18.54
N LYS A 3 -14.82 -6.51 -17.96
CA LYS A 3 -13.55 -6.30 -18.71
C LYS A 3 -12.30 -6.79 -17.96
N SER A 4 -12.38 -6.95 -16.63
CA SER A 4 -11.25 -7.36 -15.80
C SER A 4 -11.12 -8.88 -15.62
N ASP A 5 -11.80 -9.68 -16.44
CA ASP A 5 -11.92 -11.14 -16.25
C ASP A 5 -11.13 -11.96 -17.29
N ARG A 6 -10.51 -11.31 -18.29
CA ARG A 6 -9.89 -11.99 -19.44
C ARG A 6 -8.50 -11.48 -19.81
N ASN A 7 -7.61 -11.38 -18.83
CA ASN A 7 -6.19 -11.19 -19.16
C ASN A 7 -5.24 -11.74 -18.09
N GLN A 8 -5.34 -13.04 -17.80
CA GLN A 8 -4.25 -13.72 -17.10
C GLN A 8 -3.15 -14.07 -18.10
N LEU A 9 -2.32 -13.08 -18.43
CA LEU A 9 -1.00 -13.34 -18.98
C LEU A 9 -0.17 -13.98 -17.86
N GLU A 10 -0.05 -15.30 -17.87
CA GLU A 10 0.85 -16.03 -16.97
C GLU A 10 2.33 -15.77 -17.36
N LYS A 11 2.80 -14.55 -17.18
CA LYS A 11 4.17 -14.35 -16.71
C LYS A 11 4.07 -14.36 -15.19
N LYS A 12 4.56 -15.43 -14.57
CA LYS A 12 4.79 -15.49 -13.12
C LYS A 12 5.79 -14.40 -12.77
N ILE A 13 5.29 -13.19 -12.51
CA ILE A 13 6.07 -12.13 -11.91
C ILE A 13 6.48 -12.67 -10.55
N THR A 14 7.79 -12.78 -10.28
CA THR A 14 8.25 -13.18 -8.96
C THR A 14 7.79 -12.15 -7.94
N LEU A 15 7.57 -12.59 -6.70
CA LEU A 15 7.21 -11.68 -5.61
C LEU A 15 8.18 -10.48 -5.54
N ASP A 16 9.47 -10.71 -5.77
CA ASP A 16 10.49 -9.66 -5.79
C ASP A 16 10.28 -8.62 -6.90
N VAL A 17 10.00 -9.07 -8.13
CA VAL A 17 9.76 -8.15 -9.27
C VAL A 17 8.46 -7.37 -9.04
N TYR A 18 7.44 -8.01 -8.46
CA TYR A 18 6.21 -7.33 -8.09
C TYR A 18 6.47 -6.27 -7.02
N LEU A 19 7.16 -6.63 -5.93
CA LEU A 19 7.48 -5.73 -4.83
C LEU A 19 8.37 -4.56 -5.29
N GLN A 20 9.36 -4.77 -6.16
CA GLN A 20 10.19 -3.70 -6.71
C GLN A 20 9.39 -2.68 -7.53
N ARG A 21 8.41 -3.14 -8.32
CA ARG A 21 7.52 -2.25 -9.09
C ARG A 21 6.62 -1.44 -8.17
N VAL A 22 6.09 -2.08 -7.14
CA VAL A 22 5.09 -1.48 -6.25
C VAL A 22 5.72 -0.61 -5.16
N LEU A 23 6.95 -0.90 -4.73
CA LEU A 23 7.70 -0.23 -3.66
C LEU A 23 8.92 0.50 -4.21
N SER A 24 8.70 1.44 -5.13
CA SER A 24 9.78 2.28 -5.66
C SER A 24 10.54 3.03 -4.54
N ALA A 25 11.78 3.46 -4.82
CA ALA A 25 12.59 4.22 -3.86
C ALA A 25 11.86 5.48 -3.35
N SER A 26 11.06 6.12 -4.21
CA SER A 26 10.23 7.28 -3.84
C SER A 26 9.15 6.92 -2.81
N LYS A 27 8.44 5.80 -3.02
CA LYS A 27 7.45 5.29 -2.06
C LYS A 27 8.09 4.87 -0.75
N THR A 28 9.28 4.28 -0.79
CA THR A 28 10.02 3.90 0.42
C THR A 28 10.40 5.14 1.24
N ARG A 29 10.85 6.22 0.58
CA ARG A 29 11.15 7.49 1.25
C ARG A 29 9.89 8.11 1.88
N GLN A 30 8.81 8.20 1.12
CA GLN A 30 7.52 8.71 1.61
C GLN A 30 6.97 7.83 2.75
N GLY A 31 7.13 6.51 2.68
CA GLY A 31 6.73 5.60 3.75
C GLY A 31 7.46 5.89 5.07
N ARG A 32 8.77 6.18 5.02
CA ARG A 32 9.51 6.62 6.21
C ARG A 32 9.03 7.96 6.76
N GLU A 33 8.68 8.90 5.89
CA GLU A 33 8.10 10.17 6.30
C GLU A 33 6.72 9.98 6.97
N MET A 34 5.87 9.15 6.38
CA MET A 34 4.54 8.83 6.93
C MET A 34 4.63 8.07 8.25
N MET A 35 5.55 7.11 8.37
CA MET A 35 5.80 6.42 9.65
C MET A 35 6.16 7.40 10.76
N ARG A 36 7.07 8.36 10.49
CA ARG A 36 7.43 9.39 11.48
C ARG A 36 6.26 10.32 11.79
N LYS A 37 5.54 10.78 10.77
CA LYS A 37 4.43 11.73 10.91
C LYS A 37 3.26 11.14 11.72
N TYR A 38 2.95 9.87 11.52
CA TYR A 38 1.82 9.19 12.14
C TYR A 38 2.22 8.20 13.24
N GLN A 39 3.43 8.32 13.77
CA GLN A 39 3.96 7.40 14.78
C GLN A 39 3.00 7.20 15.97
N PRO A 40 2.39 8.25 16.56
CA PRO A 40 1.48 8.06 17.70
C PRO A 40 0.24 7.22 17.35
N GLN A 41 -0.34 7.44 16.16
CA GLN A 41 -1.51 6.71 15.67
C GLN A 41 -1.16 5.26 15.32
N LEU A 42 -0.01 5.06 14.67
CA LEU A 42 0.50 3.75 14.30
C LEU A 42 0.86 2.91 15.53
N ALA A 43 1.47 3.52 16.56
CA ALA A 43 1.76 2.87 17.82
C ALA A 43 0.48 2.43 18.53
N ARG A 44 -0.54 3.29 18.56
CA ARG A 44 -1.85 2.95 19.12
C ARG A 44 -2.53 1.80 18.35
N ALA A 45 -2.47 1.82 17.02
CA ALA A 45 -3.02 0.75 16.19
C ALA A 45 -2.27 -0.57 16.42
N THR A 46 -0.93 -0.51 16.49
CA THR A 46 -0.07 -1.66 16.77
C THR A 46 -0.39 -2.25 18.15
N ALA A 47 -0.48 -1.42 19.18
CA ALA A 47 -0.82 -1.86 20.53
C ALA A 47 -2.20 -2.52 20.60
N ARG A 48 -3.17 -2.02 19.83
CA ARG A 48 -4.55 -2.54 19.82
C ARG A 48 -4.70 -3.84 19.02
N TYR A 49 -4.03 -3.94 17.87
CA TYR A 49 -4.28 -5.01 16.90
C TYR A 49 -3.10 -5.98 16.71
N GLY A 50 -1.95 -5.72 17.35
CA GLY A 50 -0.76 -6.56 17.25
C GLY A 50 -0.05 -6.49 15.88
N VAL A 51 -0.50 -5.62 14.98
CA VAL A 51 0.07 -5.48 13.63
C VAL A 51 1.21 -4.45 13.66
N PRO A 52 2.45 -4.83 13.30
CA PRO A 52 3.55 -3.86 13.26
C PRO A 52 3.30 -2.70 12.30
N GLU A 53 3.63 -1.48 12.73
CA GLU A 53 3.42 -0.22 12.01
C GLU A 53 3.85 -0.24 10.54
N ARG A 54 4.99 -0.88 10.25
CA ARG A 54 5.55 -1.00 8.90
C ARG A 54 4.59 -1.65 7.90
N TYR A 55 3.79 -2.63 8.35
CA TYR A 55 2.83 -3.31 7.47
C TYR A 55 1.63 -2.42 7.15
N ILE A 56 1.16 -1.67 8.14
CA ILE A 56 0.06 -0.69 7.97
C ILE A 56 0.47 0.36 6.93
N VAL A 57 1.68 0.90 7.06
CA VAL A 57 2.19 1.92 6.13
C VAL A 57 2.47 1.35 4.74
N ALA A 58 3.00 0.13 4.65
CA ALA A 58 3.21 -0.54 3.37
C ALA A 58 1.88 -0.75 2.62
N LEU A 59 0.86 -1.25 3.31
CA LEU A 59 -0.47 -1.44 2.73
C LEU A 59 -1.07 -0.12 2.26
N TRP A 60 -1.00 0.92 3.09
CA TRP A 60 -1.48 2.25 2.73
C TRP A 60 -0.77 2.85 1.48
N ALA A 61 0.54 2.59 1.33
CA ALA A 61 1.32 2.97 0.16
C ALA A 61 0.90 2.23 -1.12
N MET A 62 0.48 0.97 -0.98
CA MET A 62 0.01 0.13 -2.07
C MET A 62 -1.38 0.54 -2.54
N GLU A 63 -2.31 0.70 -1.59
CA GLU A 63 -3.73 0.90 -1.90
C GLU A 63 -4.04 2.30 -2.44
N SER A 64 -3.41 3.35 -1.89
CA SER A 64 -3.83 4.73 -2.21
C SER A 64 -2.69 5.72 -2.42
N HIS A 65 -1.44 5.26 -2.48
CA HIS A 65 -0.28 6.16 -2.46
C HIS A 65 -0.34 7.16 -1.29
N PHE A 66 -0.63 6.65 -0.09
CA PHE A 66 -0.82 7.47 1.10
C PHE A 66 -1.99 8.48 0.98
N GLY A 67 -3.10 8.06 0.35
CA GLY A 67 -4.28 8.90 0.12
C GLY A 67 -4.19 9.84 -1.08
N LYS A 68 -3.12 9.80 -1.90
CA LYS A 68 -3.01 10.61 -3.12
C LYS A 68 -3.87 10.10 -4.27
N ILE A 69 -4.24 8.83 -4.24
CA ILE A 69 -5.08 8.16 -5.24
C ILE A 69 -6.19 7.45 -4.48
N GLN A 70 -7.39 8.04 -4.40
CA GLN A 70 -8.52 7.46 -3.65
C GLN A 70 -9.63 6.92 -4.55
N GLY A 71 -9.36 6.69 -5.84
CA GLY A 71 -10.39 6.33 -6.81
C GLY A 71 -11.23 7.54 -7.22
N LYS A 72 -11.94 7.42 -8.34
CA LYS A 72 -12.86 8.45 -8.87
C LYS A 72 -14.32 7.99 -8.80
N GLU A 73 -14.59 6.89 -8.13
CA GLU A 73 -15.94 6.37 -8.00
C GLU A 73 -16.58 7.02 -6.78
N ASP A 74 -17.66 7.77 -7.02
CA ASP A 74 -18.52 8.25 -5.95
C ASP A 74 -19.09 7.03 -5.21
N VAL A 75 -18.85 6.97 -3.91
CA VAL A 75 -19.50 6.01 -3.03
C VAL A 75 -20.89 6.57 -2.74
N VAL A 76 -21.90 6.11 -3.50
CA VAL A 76 -23.33 6.45 -3.32
C VAL A 76 -23.98 5.45 -2.38
#